data_AF-T1AIQ9-F1
#
_entry.id   AF-T1AIQ9-F1
#
_cell.length_a   1.000
_cell.length_b   1.000
_cell.length_c   1.000
_cell.angle_alpha   90.00
_cell.angle_beta   90.00
_cell.angle_gamma   90.00
#
_symmetry.space_group_name_H-M   'P 1'
#
loop_
_entity.id
_entity.type
_entity.pdbx_description
1 polymer ?
#
loop_
_entity_poly.entity_id
_entity_poly.type
_entity_poly.pdbx_seq_one_letter_code
_entity_poly.pdbx_strand_id
1 'polypeptide(L)'
;MGPARVRALVSSLHVASRADLARALAAGRVGELRGFGPVLRAKLERELAVKPDDTPHRLPLSVAAEYAEPLRRYLAAVGGVERVEIAGSYRRGRDTVGDLDVLLSAPPGTEPIAALEQYPDVREVTASGATKAAGILRNGLGLDVRVVPPESFGAALQYFTGSKQHGIHVRRRAQERGLKLNEYGL
;
A
#
# COMPACT_ATOMS: atom_id res chain seq x y z
N MET A 1 -12.30 -6.68 13.04
CA MET A 1 -13.34 -7.34 13.89
C MET A 1 -14.69 -7.26 13.19
N GLY A 2 -15.63 -8.16 13.48
CA GLY A 2 -17.01 -8.08 12.98
C GLY A 2 -17.97 -7.35 13.94
N PRO A 3 -19.17 -6.93 13.48
CA PRO A 3 -20.10 -6.07 14.24
C PRO A 3 -20.53 -6.63 15.60
N ALA A 4 -20.73 -7.95 15.73
CA ALA A 4 -21.14 -8.59 16.98
C ALA A 4 -20.08 -8.44 18.10
N ARG A 5 -18.80 -8.55 17.73
CA ARG A 5 -17.67 -8.38 18.68
C ARG A 5 -17.51 -6.92 19.07
N VAL A 6 -17.68 -5.99 18.12
CA VAL A 6 -17.67 -4.55 18.42
C VAL A 6 -18.78 -4.22 19.42
N ARG A 7 -20.00 -4.72 19.18
CA ARG A 7 -21.12 -4.51 20.10
C ARG A 7 -20.82 -5.01 21.51
N ALA A 8 -20.24 -6.20 21.66
CA ALA A 8 -19.86 -6.75 22.97
C ALA A 8 -18.85 -5.86 23.73
N LEU A 9 -17.86 -5.30 23.04
CA LEU A 9 -16.91 -4.37 23.65
C LEU A 9 -17.58 -3.07 24.11
N VAL A 10 -18.50 -2.53 23.30
CA VAL A 10 -19.25 -1.31 23.62
C VAL A 10 -20.21 -1.57 24.78
N SER A 11 -21.04 -2.62 24.70
CA SER A 11 -22.11 -2.86 25.67
C SER A 11 -21.62 -3.40 27.01
N SER A 12 -20.61 -4.27 27.01
CA SER A 12 -20.16 -4.94 28.23
C SER A 12 -18.98 -4.23 28.89
N LEU A 13 -18.10 -3.60 28.10
CA LEU A 13 -16.88 -2.96 28.61
C LEU A 13 -16.86 -1.44 28.43
N HIS A 14 -17.94 -0.84 27.87
CA HIS A 14 -18.07 0.60 27.63
C HIS A 14 -16.91 1.18 26.83
N VAL A 15 -16.39 0.39 25.88
CA VAL A 15 -15.29 0.81 25.01
C VAL A 15 -15.82 1.74 23.92
N ALA A 16 -15.51 3.03 24.01
CA ALA A 16 -15.87 4.04 23.01
C ALA A 16 -14.66 4.53 22.18
N SER A 17 -13.44 4.27 22.65
CA SER A 17 -12.20 4.74 22.02
C SER A 17 -11.07 3.70 22.06
N ARG A 18 -10.00 3.93 21.28
CA ARG A 18 -8.75 3.14 21.36
C ARG A 18 -8.16 3.14 22.77
N ALA A 19 -8.24 4.28 23.46
CA ALA A 19 -7.75 4.41 24.83
C ALA A 19 -8.55 3.52 25.80
N ASP A 20 -9.87 3.46 25.65
CA ASP A 20 -10.72 2.60 26.48
C ASP A 20 -10.42 1.12 26.23
N LEU A 21 -10.23 0.75 24.96
CA LEU A 21 -9.88 -0.61 24.58
C LEU A 21 -8.52 -1.02 25.16
N ALA A 22 -7.52 -0.13 25.09
CA ALA A 22 -6.21 -0.36 25.69
C ALA A 22 -6.30 -0.59 27.20
N ARG A 23 -7.08 0.23 27.92
CA ARG A 23 -7.33 0.04 29.36
C ARG A 23 -8.06 -1.27 29.65
N ALA A 24 -9.03 -1.66 28.82
CA ALA A 24 -9.76 -2.91 28.98
C ALA A 24 -8.89 -4.15 28.73
N LEU A 25 -7.95 -4.09 27.79
CA LEU A 25 -6.98 -5.16 27.52
C LEU A 25 -5.93 -5.28 28.64
N ALA A 26 -5.38 -4.14 29.09
CA ALA A 26 -4.42 -4.09 30.19
C ALA A 26 -5.03 -4.65 31.50
N ALA A 27 -6.31 -4.36 31.75
CA ALA A 27 -7.06 -4.89 32.89
C ALA A 27 -7.54 -6.35 32.72
N GLY A 28 -7.22 -7.02 31.60
CA GLY A 28 -7.63 -8.42 31.35
C GLY A 28 -9.11 -8.62 31.01
N ARG A 29 -9.96 -7.60 31.15
CA ARG A 29 -11.42 -7.66 31.00
C ARG A 29 -11.91 -8.12 29.62
N VAL A 30 -11.12 -7.86 28.57
CA VAL A 30 -11.47 -8.33 27.21
C VAL A 30 -11.46 -9.86 27.11
N GLY A 31 -10.62 -10.55 27.88
CA GLY A 31 -10.53 -12.01 27.86
C GLY A 31 -11.74 -12.71 28.48
N GLU A 32 -12.52 -12.00 29.30
CA GLU A 32 -13.74 -12.51 29.95
C GLU A 32 -14.94 -12.54 28.98
N LEU A 33 -14.87 -11.80 27.86
CA LEU A 33 -15.92 -11.77 26.87
C LEU A 33 -15.93 -13.04 26.03
N ARG A 34 -17.11 -13.67 25.91
CA ARG A 34 -17.32 -14.82 25.03
C ARG A 34 -16.91 -14.46 23.59
N GLY A 35 -16.00 -15.25 23.02
CA GLY A 35 -15.49 -15.04 21.65
C GLY A 35 -14.25 -14.14 21.54
N PHE A 36 -13.66 -13.72 22.67
CA PHE A 36 -12.39 -12.98 22.75
C PHE A 36 -11.25 -13.83 23.33
N GLY A 37 -10.99 -14.96 22.66
CA GLY A 37 -9.88 -15.85 23.02
C GLY A 37 -8.49 -15.20 22.84
N PRO A 38 -7.42 -15.88 23.31
CA PRO A 38 -6.07 -15.34 23.40
C PRO A 38 -5.50 -14.85 22.06
N VAL A 39 -5.83 -15.53 20.95
CA VAL A 39 -5.39 -15.14 19.60
C VAL A 39 -5.97 -13.77 19.19
N LEU A 40 -7.25 -13.53 19.48
CA LEU A 40 -7.88 -12.26 19.15
C LEU A 40 -7.36 -11.14 20.07
N ARG A 41 -7.14 -11.44 21.35
CA ARG A 41 -6.54 -10.51 22.31
C ARG A 41 -5.15 -10.05 21.84
N ALA A 42 -4.25 -10.99 21.55
CA ALA A 42 -2.91 -10.68 21.06
C ALA A 42 -2.95 -9.87 19.76
N LYS A 43 -3.92 -10.15 18.87
CA LYS A 43 -4.13 -9.35 17.67
C LYS A 43 -4.55 -7.90 17.99
N LEU A 44 -5.47 -7.71 18.94
CA LEU A 44 -5.93 -6.37 19.35
C LEU A 44 -4.82 -5.59 20.05
N GLU A 45 -4.04 -6.23 20.93
CA GLU A 45 -2.87 -5.63 21.59
C GLU A 45 -1.83 -5.18 20.55
N ARG A 46 -1.54 -6.03 19.56
CA ARG A 46 -0.64 -5.67 18.45
C ARG A 46 -1.17 -4.49 17.63
N GLU A 47 -2.46 -4.48 17.27
CA GLU A 47 -3.06 -3.38 16.49
C GLU A 47 -3.18 -2.07 17.30
N LEU A 48 -3.24 -2.15 18.64
CA LEU A 48 -3.20 -0.98 19.51
C LEU A 48 -1.80 -0.43 19.72
N ALA A 49 -0.78 -1.29 19.69
CA ALA A 49 0.63 -0.90 19.77
C ALA A 49 1.10 -0.12 18.52
N VAL A 50 0.39 -0.25 17.40
CA VAL A 50 0.56 0.62 16.21
C VAL A 50 0.24 2.05 16.63
N LYS A 51 1.21 2.96 16.57
CA LYS A 51 0.99 4.37 16.94
C LYS A 51 -0.02 4.99 15.96
N PRO A 52 -0.78 6.02 16.36
CA PRO A 52 -1.65 6.75 15.44
C PRO A 52 -0.90 7.23 14.18
N ASP A 53 0.36 7.64 14.34
CA ASP A 53 1.27 8.00 13.25
C ASP A 53 1.67 6.82 12.34
N ASP A 54 1.54 5.58 12.83
CA ASP A 54 1.74 4.35 12.06
C ASP A 54 0.45 3.88 11.35
N THR A 55 -0.68 4.60 11.54
CA THR A 55 -1.90 4.33 10.76
C THR A 55 -1.64 4.83 9.34
N PRO A 56 -1.88 4.02 8.28
CA PRO A 56 -1.61 4.46 6.91
C PRO A 56 -2.33 5.76 6.62
N HIS A 57 -1.58 6.84 6.44
CA HIS A 57 -2.10 8.15 6.12
C HIS A 57 -2.78 8.04 4.76
N ARG A 58 -4.13 8.09 4.74
CA ARG A 58 -4.89 8.07 3.50
C ARG A 58 -5.30 9.49 3.12
N LEU A 59 -5.10 9.84 1.87
CA LEU A 59 -5.54 11.12 1.32
C LEU A 59 -6.66 10.92 0.30
N PRO A 60 -7.57 11.90 0.15
CA PRO A 60 -8.50 11.94 -0.96
C PRO A 60 -7.77 11.82 -2.30
N LEU A 61 -8.38 11.15 -3.28
CA LEU A 61 -7.79 10.96 -4.61
C LEU A 61 -7.36 12.28 -5.26
N SER A 62 -8.15 13.35 -5.11
CA SER A 62 -7.84 14.67 -5.63
C SER A 62 -6.54 15.24 -5.06
N VAL A 63 -6.35 15.13 -3.74
CA VAL A 63 -5.13 15.59 -3.06
C VAL A 63 -3.93 14.75 -3.47
N ALA A 64 -4.11 13.45 -3.64
CA ALA A 64 -3.04 12.60 -4.13
C ALA A 64 -2.64 12.90 -5.58
N ALA A 65 -3.59 13.30 -6.43
CA ALA A 65 -3.35 13.65 -7.83
C ALA A 65 -2.42 14.87 -7.97
N GLU A 66 -2.48 15.82 -7.02
CA GLU A 66 -1.58 16.99 -6.97
C GLU A 66 -0.10 16.59 -6.86
N TYR A 67 0.19 15.40 -6.31
CA TYR A 67 1.55 14.87 -6.19
C TYR A 67 1.86 13.79 -7.25
N ALA A 68 0.88 12.93 -7.53
CA ALA A 68 1.05 11.81 -8.43
C ALA A 68 1.35 12.24 -9.87
N GLU A 69 0.62 13.23 -10.38
CA GLU A 69 0.73 13.66 -11.77
C GLU A 69 2.03 14.45 -12.05
N PRO A 70 2.46 15.40 -11.20
CA PRO A 70 3.79 16.02 -11.35
C PRO A 70 4.93 15.01 -11.26
N LEU A 71 4.89 14.08 -10.30
CA LEU A 71 5.90 13.03 -10.16
C LEU A 71 5.96 12.14 -11.41
N ARG A 72 4.80 11.73 -11.95
CA ARG A 72 4.70 10.96 -13.19
C ARG A 72 5.38 11.69 -14.36
N ARG A 73 5.11 12.99 -14.53
CA ARG A 73 5.71 13.81 -15.59
C ARG A 73 7.21 13.97 -15.41
N TYR A 74 7.65 14.21 -14.18
CA TYR A 74 9.07 14.34 -13.85
C TYR A 74 9.85 13.07 -14.22
N LEU A 75 9.36 11.90 -13.79
CA LEU A 75 10.00 10.63 -14.08
C LEU A 75 9.92 10.26 -15.57
N ALA A 76 8.85 10.65 -16.26
CA ALA A 76 8.71 10.45 -17.71
C ALA A 76 9.70 11.29 -18.53
N ALA A 77 10.28 12.35 -17.96
CA ALA A 77 11.28 13.19 -18.61
C ALA A 77 12.72 12.65 -18.42
N VAL A 78 12.91 11.59 -17.63
CA VAL A 78 14.22 10.98 -17.42
C VAL A 78 14.66 10.22 -18.68
N GLY A 79 15.86 10.52 -19.18
CA GLY A 79 16.41 9.85 -20.35
C GLY A 79 16.46 8.34 -20.18
N GLY A 80 15.95 7.60 -21.17
CA GLY A 80 15.86 6.14 -21.16
C GLY A 80 14.56 5.58 -20.57
N VAL A 81 13.77 6.39 -19.86
CA VAL A 81 12.43 5.94 -19.41
C VAL A 81 11.47 5.93 -20.61
N GLU A 82 10.84 4.79 -20.87
CA GLU A 82 9.91 4.62 -21.98
C GLU A 82 8.46 4.88 -21.56
N ARG A 83 8.07 4.44 -20.35
CA ARG A 83 6.70 4.58 -19.84
C ARG A 83 6.71 4.81 -18.33
N VAL A 84 5.79 5.65 -17.86
CA VAL A 84 5.53 5.86 -16.43
C VAL A 84 4.03 5.88 -16.19
N GLU A 85 3.57 5.05 -15.26
CA GLU A 85 2.18 4.98 -14.83
C GLU A 85 2.08 5.00 -13.31
N ILE A 86 1.07 5.69 -12.79
CA ILE A 86 0.68 5.57 -11.38
C ILE A 86 -0.35 4.44 -11.32
N ALA A 87 -0.01 3.36 -10.63
CA ALA A 87 -0.79 2.13 -10.53
C ALA A 87 -1.65 2.13 -9.24
N GLY A 88 -1.82 0.95 -8.63
CA GLY A 88 -2.36 0.88 -7.29
C GLY A 88 -3.81 1.30 -7.14
N SER A 89 -4.13 1.77 -5.94
CA SER A 89 -5.47 2.28 -5.61
C SER A 89 -5.81 3.58 -6.32
N TYR A 90 -4.80 4.39 -6.65
CA TYR A 90 -4.92 5.61 -7.45
C TYR A 90 -5.50 5.30 -8.83
N ARG A 91 -4.90 4.36 -9.57
CA ARG A 91 -5.35 3.98 -10.92
C ARG A 91 -6.77 3.41 -10.97
N ARG A 92 -7.20 2.76 -9.87
CA ARG A 92 -8.56 2.20 -9.77
C ARG A 92 -9.61 3.25 -9.34
N GLY A 93 -9.22 4.51 -9.15
CA GLY A 93 -10.14 5.59 -8.78
C GLY A 93 -10.76 5.41 -7.40
N ARG A 94 -10.02 4.89 -6.41
CA ARG A 94 -10.51 4.80 -5.03
C ARG A 94 -10.61 6.20 -4.43
N ASP A 95 -11.71 6.48 -3.72
CA ASP A 95 -11.96 7.79 -3.09
C ASP A 95 -10.80 8.28 -2.21
N THR A 96 -10.10 7.34 -1.57
CA THR A 96 -8.86 7.60 -0.84
C THR A 96 -7.75 6.63 -1.22
N VAL A 97 -6.51 7.10 -1.20
CA VAL A 97 -5.29 6.33 -1.47
C VAL A 97 -4.36 6.41 -0.26
N GLY A 98 -3.58 5.35 0.00
CA GLY A 98 -2.61 5.33 1.11
C GLY A 98 -1.18 5.61 0.65
N ASP A 99 -0.86 5.17 -0.55
CA ASP A 99 0.43 5.23 -1.21
C ASP A 99 0.25 5.51 -2.71
N LEU A 100 1.33 5.95 -3.34
CA LEU A 100 1.47 6.02 -4.79
C LEU A 100 2.37 4.88 -5.26
N ASP A 101 1.77 3.91 -5.95
CA ASP A 101 2.48 2.87 -6.68
C ASP A 101 2.93 3.43 -8.04
N VAL A 102 4.21 3.73 -8.22
CA VAL A 102 4.77 4.21 -9.50
C VAL A 102 5.42 3.05 -10.24
N LEU A 103 4.95 2.79 -11.46
CA LEU A 103 5.53 1.80 -12.35
C LEU A 103 6.23 2.50 -13.53
N LEU A 104 7.51 2.19 -13.70
CA LEU A 104 8.33 2.66 -14.80
C LEU A 104 8.73 1.50 -15.70
N SER A 105 8.80 1.77 -16.99
CA SER A 105 9.50 0.95 -17.96
C SER A 105 10.77 1.65 -18.42
N ALA A 106 11.89 0.94 -18.36
CA ALA A 106 13.17 1.41 -18.88
C ALA A 106 14.07 0.21 -19.23
N PRO A 107 14.97 0.34 -20.21
CA PRO A 107 15.97 -0.68 -20.50
C PRO A 107 17.01 -0.76 -19.36
N PRO A 108 17.71 -1.90 -19.23
CA PRO A 108 18.80 -2.06 -18.27
C PRO A 108 19.86 -0.94 -18.39
N GLY A 109 20.35 -0.47 -17.26
CA GLY A 109 21.34 0.62 -17.19
C GLY A 109 20.73 2.03 -17.13
N THR A 110 19.41 2.17 -17.28
CA THR A 110 18.72 3.43 -16.96
C THR A 110 18.62 3.59 -15.44
N GLU A 111 18.83 4.80 -14.92
CA GLU A 111 18.83 5.09 -13.48
C GLU A 111 17.69 6.03 -13.05
N PRO A 112 16.41 5.68 -13.27
CA PRO A 112 15.30 6.58 -12.94
C PRO A 112 15.12 6.80 -11.43
N ILE A 113 15.64 5.88 -10.61
CA ILE A 113 15.60 5.98 -9.15
C ILE A 113 16.56 7.07 -8.65
N ALA A 114 17.69 7.30 -9.32
CA ALA A 114 18.58 8.41 -8.97
C ALA A 114 17.91 9.77 -9.22
N ALA A 115 17.10 9.89 -10.28
CA ALA A 115 16.28 11.08 -10.50
C ALA A 115 15.20 11.23 -9.43
N LEU A 116 14.55 10.14 -9.02
CA LEU A 116 13.56 10.16 -7.94
C LEU A 116 14.12 10.75 -6.64
N GLU A 117 15.34 10.39 -6.26
CA GLU A 117 16.03 10.90 -5.06
C GLU A 117 16.25 12.42 -5.12
N GLN A 118 16.25 13.02 -6.31
CA GLN A 118 16.39 14.47 -6.53
C GLN A 118 15.04 15.18 -6.68
N TYR A 119 13.91 14.46 -6.70
CA TYR A 119 12.61 15.07 -6.89
C TYR A 119 12.21 15.92 -5.67
N PRO A 120 11.90 17.23 -5.82
CA PRO A 120 11.73 18.14 -4.69
C PRO A 120 10.68 17.72 -3.65
N ASP A 121 9.60 17.06 -4.08
CA ASP A 121 8.51 16.64 -3.19
C ASP A 121 8.73 15.26 -2.54
N VAL A 122 9.83 14.57 -2.85
CA VAL A 122 10.29 13.45 -2.02
C VAL A 122 10.86 14.02 -0.73
N ARG A 123 10.24 13.67 0.39
CA ARG A 123 10.72 14.04 1.73
C ARG A 123 11.90 13.15 2.12
N GLU A 124 11.75 11.86 1.88
CA GLU A 124 12.67 10.83 2.36
C GLU A 124 12.56 9.58 1.47
N VAL A 125 13.71 8.99 1.13
CA VAL A 125 13.78 7.66 0.53
C VAL A 125 14.16 6.67 1.62
N THR A 126 13.28 5.72 1.89
CA THR A 126 13.42 4.74 2.98
C THR A 126 14.06 3.43 2.50
N ALA A 127 14.00 3.16 1.20
CA ALA A 127 14.72 2.08 0.56
C ALA A 127 15.02 2.45 -0.90
N SER A 128 16.23 2.12 -1.38
CA SER A 128 16.63 2.37 -2.76
C SER A 128 17.43 1.17 -3.30
N GLY A 129 17.32 0.91 -4.60
CA GLY A 129 17.99 -0.17 -5.31
C GLY A 129 17.77 -0.04 -6.81
N ALA A 130 18.38 -0.91 -7.61
CA ALA A 130 18.36 -0.74 -9.07
C ALA A 130 16.96 -0.80 -9.72
N THR A 131 16.04 -1.60 -9.17
CA THR A 131 14.72 -1.85 -9.78
C THR A 131 13.54 -1.49 -8.89
N LYS A 132 13.81 -1.00 -7.67
CA LYS A 132 12.78 -0.62 -6.71
C LYS A 132 13.28 0.45 -5.75
N ALA A 133 12.39 1.35 -5.39
CA ALA A 133 12.60 2.30 -4.30
C ALA A 133 11.31 2.45 -3.49
N ALA A 134 11.44 2.88 -2.24
CA ALA A 134 10.34 3.23 -1.36
C ALA A 134 10.68 4.54 -0.66
N GLY A 135 9.68 5.35 -0.36
CA GLY A 135 9.87 6.65 0.25
C GLY A 135 8.57 7.28 0.75
N ILE A 136 8.70 8.53 1.16
CA ILE A 136 7.62 9.35 1.69
C ILE A 136 7.67 10.71 0.99
N LEU A 137 6.53 11.17 0.49
CA LEU A 137 6.37 12.50 -0.08
C LEU A 137 6.18 13.55 1.01
N ARG A 138 6.37 14.84 0.68
CA ARG A 138 6.22 15.95 1.63
C ARG A 138 4.83 16.05 2.28
N ASN A 139 3.79 15.60 1.60
CA ASN A 139 2.43 15.52 2.15
C ASN A 139 2.18 14.28 3.02
N GLY A 140 3.18 13.43 3.23
CA GLY A 140 3.08 12.21 4.04
C GLY A 140 2.56 10.98 3.28
N LEU A 141 2.29 11.06 1.97
CA LEU A 141 1.97 9.86 1.20
C LEU A 141 3.18 8.93 1.11
N GLY A 142 2.92 7.64 1.28
CA GLY A 142 3.87 6.61 0.90
C GLY A 142 4.11 6.61 -0.61
N LEU A 143 5.32 6.28 -1.01
CA LEU A 143 5.72 6.16 -2.40
C LEU A 143 6.42 4.81 -2.59
N ASP A 144 5.91 3.99 -3.50
CA ASP A 144 6.53 2.73 -3.92
C ASP A 144 6.83 2.80 -5.41
N VAL A 145 8.10 2.59 -5.78
CA VAL A 145 8.56 2.70 -7.17
C VAL A 145 9.07 1.36 -7.66
N ARG A 146 8.69 1.01 -8.88
CA ARG A 146 9.12 -0.22 -9.57
C ARG A 146 9.56 0.08 -10.99
N VAL A 147 10.73 -0.43 -11.35
CA VAL A 147 11.26 -0.36 -12.71
C VAL A 147 11.23 -1.77 -13.29
N VAL A 148 10.64 -1.92 -14.48
CA VAL A 148 10.57 -3.20 -15.20
C VAL A 148 11.06 -3.05 -16.64
N PRO A 149 11.55 -4.14 -17.26
CA PRO A 149 11.83 -4.14 -18.69
C PRO A 149 10.57 -3.82 -19.53
N PRO A 150 10.71 -3.23 -20.73
CA PRO A 150 9.59 -2.90 -21.62
C PRO A 150 8.62 -4.05 -21.90
N GLU A 151 9.16 -5.25 -22.13
CA GLU A 151 8.38 -6.47 -22.37
C GLU A 151 7.51 -6.89 -21.18
N SER A 152 7.92 -6.53 -19.97
CA SER A 152 7.20 -6.86 -18.72
C SER A 152 6.13 -5.83 -18.36
N PHE A 153 6.09 -4.67 -19.01
CA PHE A 153 5.29 -3.53 -18.55
C PHE A 153 3.79 -3.85 -18.44
N GLY A 154 3.22 -4.61 -19.38
CA GLY A 154 1.81 -4.99 -19.34
C GLY A 154 1.45 -5.88 -18.15
N ALA A 155 2.27 -6.90 -17.88
CA ALA A 155 2.08 -7.80 -16.75
C ALA A 155 2.28 -7.07 -15.41
N ALA A 156 3.34 -6.26 -15.32
CA ALA A 156 3.61 -5.42 -14.16
C ALA A 156 2.45 -4.44 -13.90
N LEU A 157 1.93 -3.76 -14.93
CA LEU A 157 0.83 -2.82 -14.78
C LEU A 157 -0.42 -3.52 -14.23
N GLN A 158 -0.74 -4.73 -14.71
CA GLN A 158 -1.83 -5.53 -14.15
C GLN A 158 -1.56 -5.90 -12.68
N TYR A 159 -0.34 -6.36 -12.39
CA TYR A 159 0.07 -6.80 -11.05
C TYR A 159 -0.03 -5.66 -10.02
N PHE A 160 0.57 -4.52 -10.31
CA PHE A 160 0.63 -3.36 -9.43
C PHE A 160 -0.66 -2.54 -9.44
N THR A 161 -1.48 -2.60 -10.49
CA THR A 161 -2.85 -2.04 -10.44
C THR A 161 -3.72 -2.82 -9.47
N GLY A 162 -3.61 -4.15 -9.42
CA GLY A 162 -4.47 -4.99 -8.58
C GLY A 162 -5.96 -4.83 -8.92
N SER A 163 -6.90 -4.89 -7.98
CA SER A 163 -6.71 -5.09 -6.54
C SER A 163 -6.11 -6.48 -6.21
N LYS A 164 -5.66 -6.70 -4.97
CA LYS A 164 -5.13 -8.00 -4.52
C LYS A 164 -6.07 -9.16 -4.87
N GLN A 165 -7.38 -8.99 -4.70
CA GLN A 165 -8.38 -10.02 -5.00
C GLN A 165 -8.47 -10.29 -6.50
N HIS A 166 -8.45 -9.23 -7.32
CA HIS A 166 -8.40 -9.38 -8.77
C HIS A 166 -7.13 -10.13 -9.21
N GLY A 167 -5.96 -9.76 -8.67
CA GLY A 167 -4.69 -10.44 -8.95
C GLY A 167 -4.71 -11.94 -8.58
N ILE A 168 -5.27 -12.30 -7.41
CA ILE A 168 -5.45 -13.70 -7.00
C ILE A 168 -6.31 -14.46 -8.01
N HIS A 169 -7.44 -13.88 -8.41
CA HIS A 169 -8.37 -14.49 -9.35
C HIS A 169 -7.73 -14.73 -10.72
N VAL A 170 -7.06 -13.73 -11.29
CA VAL A 170 -6.42 -13.86 -12.61
C VAL A 170 -5.27 -14.87 -12.58
N ARG A 171 -4.44 -14.87 -11.54
CA ARG A 171 -3.38 -15.88 -11.38
C ARG A 171 -3.93 -17.29 -11.28
N ARG A 172 -5.03 -17.48 -10.55
CA ARG A 172 -5.70 -18.79 -10.47
C ARG A 172 -6.16 -19.26 -11.86
N ARG A 173 -6.75 -18.38 -12.68
CA ARG A 173 -7.16 -18.72 -14.06
C ARG A 173 -5.97 -19.08 -14.95
N ALA A 174 -4.82 -18.42 -14.78
CA ALA A 174 -3.61 -18.78 -15.50
C ALA A 174 -3.13 -20.18 -15.09
N GLN A 175 -3.10 -20.48 -13.79
CA GLN A 175 -2.71 -21.79 -13.26
C GLN A 175 -3.64 -22.92 -13.73
N GLU A 176 -4.95 -22.68 -13.78
CA GLU A 176 -5.95 -23.63 -14.32
C GLU A 176 -5.69 -23.97 -15.80
N ARG A 177 -4.91 -23.14 -16.51
CA ARG A 177 -4.47 -23.35 -17.90
C ARG A 177 -3.01 -23.79 -18.04
N GLY A 178 -2.34 -24.11 -16.94
CA GLY A 178 -0.91 -24.47 -16.93
C GLY A 178 0.05 -23.31 -17.17
N LEU A 179 -0.41 -22.06 -17.03
CA LEU A 179 0.39 -20.84 -17.23
C LEU A 179 0.80 -20.20 -15.89
N LYS A 180 1.82 -19.34 -15.89
CA LYS A 180 2.34 -18.68 -14.68
C LYS A 180 2.37 -17.17 -14.85
N LEU A 181 1.31 -16.51 -14.41
CA LEU A 181 1.26 -15.05 -14.32
C LEU A 181 2.03 -14.50 -13.11
N ASN A 182 2.98 -13.61 -13.37
CA ASN A 182 3.72 -12.82 -12.37
C ASN A 182 3.89 -11.35 -12.86
N GLU A 183 4.68 -10.56 -12.14
CA GLU A 183 4.96 -9.16 -12.46
C GLU A 183 5.81 -8.96 -13.73
N TYR A 184 6.43 -10.01 -14.27
CA TYR A 184 7.28 -9.96 -15.45
C TYR A 184 6.59 -10.50 -16.72
N GLY A 185 5.54 -11.30 -16.58
CA GLY A 185 4.87 -11.93 -17.73
C GLY A 185 3.84 -13.00 -17.35
N LEU A 186 3.29 -13.65 -18.38
CA LEU A 186 2.38 -14.80 -18.30
C LEU A 186 3.08 -16.08 -18.79
#